data_AF-A0A353HUR8-F1
#
_entry.id   AF-A0A353HUR8-F1
#
_cell.length_a   1.000
_cell.length_b   1.000
_cell.length_c   1.000
_cell.angle_alpha   90.00
_cell.angle_beta   90.00
_cell.angle_gamma   90.00
#
_symmetry.space_group_name_H-M   'P 1'
#
loop_
_entity.id
_entity.type
_entity.pdbx_description
1 polymer ?
#
loop_
_entity_poly.entity_id
_entity_poly.type
_entity_poly.pdbx_seq_one_letter_code
_entity_poly.pdbx_strand_id
1 'polypeptide(L)'
;PDDWIERNVYTKYSWAGVSALLVINFILFGVIGISIWAIQMMWIPITAAGIINGLGHWWGYRNYDCNDAATNIFPWGILIGGEELHNNH
;
A
#
# COMPACT_ATOMS: atom_id res chain seq x y z
N PRO A 1 -8.08 -12.10 -19.88
CA PRO A 1 -8.01 -12.56 -18.47
C PRO A 1 -9.41 -12.85 -17.93
N ASP A 2 -9.76 -14.13 -17.78
CA ASP A 2 -11.02 -14.60 -17.15
C ASP A 2 -10.79 -14.88 -15.66
N ASP A 3 -10.13 -13.97 -14.95
CA ASP A 3 -10.01 -14.09 -13.50
C ASP A 3 -11.35 -13.74 -12.85
N TRP A 4 -12.04 -14.77 -12.37
CA TRP A 4 -13.33 -14.64 -11.71
C TRP A 4 -13.24 -13.83 -10.41
N ILE A 5 -12.16 -14.00 -9.63
CA ILE A 5 -11.98 -13.33 -8.34
C ILE A 5 -11.75 -11.84 -8.57
N GLU A 6 -10.88 -11.48 -9.52
CA GLU A 6 -10.66 -10.09 -9.88
C GLU A 6 -11.99 -9.41 -10.22
N ARG A 7 -12.74 -10.02 -11.14
CA ARG A 7 -13.95 -9.41 -11.70
C ARG A 7 -15.13 -9.34 -10.73
N ASN A 8 -15.27 -10.33 -9.84
CA ASN A 8 -16.43 -10.43 -8.94
C ASN A 8 -16.15 -9.96 -7.51
N VAL A 9 -14.89 -9.93 -7.09
CA VAL A 9 -14.48 -9.58 -5.73
C VAL A 9 -13.65 -8.31 -5.73
N TYR A 10 -12.45 -8.32 -6.30
CA TYR A 10 -11.49 -7.21 -6.15
C TYR A 10 -11.94 -5.95 -6.89
N THR A 11 -12.27 -6.04 -8.18
CA THR A 11 -12.74 -4.88 -8.95
C THR A 11 -14.09 -4.39 -8.42
N LYS A 12 -15.01 -5.32 -8.11
CA LYS A 12 -16.38 -4.99 -7.70
C LYS A 12 -16.46 -4.32 -6.32
N TYR A 13 -15.58 -4.71 -5.40
CA TYR A 13 -15.55 -4.23 -4.02
C TYR A 13 -14.24 -3.52 -3.70
N SER A 14 -13.71 -2.75 -4.65
CA SER A 14 -12.42 -2.06 -4.54
C SER A 14 -12.30 -1.13 -3.33
N TRP A 15 -13.42 -0.58 -2.85
CA TRP A 15 -13.46 0.31 -1.68
C TRP A 15 -13.83 -0.39 -0.38
N ALA A 16 -14.25 -1.65 -0.42
CA ALA A 16 -14.82 -2.34 0.74
C ALA A 16 -13.81 -2.48 1.89
N GLY A 17 -12.53 -2.73 1.59
CA GLY A 17 -11.49 -2.79 2.61
C GLY A 17 -11.32 -1.46 3.35
N VAL A 18 -11.27 -0.36 2.59
CA VAL A 18 -11.13 1.00 3.13
C VAL A 18 -12.35 1.39 3.98
N SER A 19 -13.56 1.10 3.49
CA SER A 19 -14.80 1.37 4.23
C SER A 19 -14.95 0.50 5.48
N ALA A 20 -14.59 -0.78 5.41
CA ALA A 20 -14.63 -1.68 6.56
C ALA A 20 -13.69 -1.21 7.67
N LEU A 21 -12.48 -0.78 7.30
CA LEU A 21 -11.51 -0.25 8.26
C LEU A 21 -12.03 1.02 8.97
N LEU A 22 -12.75 1.89 8.27
CA LEU A 22 -13.38 3.07 8.87
C LEU A 22 -14.43 2.67 9.91
N VAL A 23 -15.32 1.73 9.53
CA VAL A 23 -16.38 1.24 10.43
C VAL A 23 -15.79 0.57 11.66
N ILE A 24 -14.77 -0.28 11.48
CA ILE A 24 -14.08 -0.94 12.59
C ILE A 24 -13.44 0.10 13.53
N ASN A 25 -12.70 1.07 12.99
CA ASN A 25 -12.08 2.12 13.81
C ASN A 25 -13.13 2.93 14.57
N PHE A 26 -14.25 3.30 13.92
CA PHE A 26 -15.32 4.04 14.57
C PHE A 26 -16.01 3.23 15.67
N ILE A 27 -16.25 1.93 15.45
CA ILE A 27 -16.85 1.06 16.48
C ILE A 27 -15.91 0.90 17.69
N LEU A 28 -14.60 0.76 17.45
CA LEU A 28 -13.62 0.53 18.51
C LEU A 28 -13.24 1.81 19.27
N PHE A 29 -13.16 2.95 18.59
CA PHE A 29 -12.58 4.19 19.14
C PHE A 29 -13.54 5.40 19.07
N GLY A 30 -14.78 5.21 18.62
CA GLY A 30 -15.75 6.28 18.42
C GLY A 30 -15.31 7.29 17.36
N VAL A 31 -15.64 8.57 17.58
CA VAL A 31 -15.29 9.67 16.65
C VAL A 31 -13.77 9.80 16.45
N ILE A 32 -12.97 9.49 17.48
CA ILE A 32 -11.49 9.50 17.38
C ILE A 32 -11.00 8.46 16.37
N GLY A 33 -11.71 7.33 16.22
CA GLY A 33 -11.41 6.32 15.23
C GLY A 33 -11.42 6.83 13.79
N ILE A 34 -12.23 7.85 13.50
CA ILE A 34 -12.25 8.50 12.18
C ILE A 34 -10.90 9.19 11.91
N SER A 35 -10.34 9.87 12.91
CA SER A 35 -9.01 10.49 12.81
C SER A 35 -7.90 9.47 12.62
N ILE A 36 -7.95 8.34 13.34
CA ILE A 36 -6.98 7.24 13.19
C ILE A 36 -7.02 6.70 11.76
N TRP A 37 -8.22 6.39 11.26
CA TRP A 37 -8.42 5.92 9.90
C TRP A 37 -7.91 6.94 8.87
N ALA A 38 -8.19 8.24 9.05
CA ALA A 38 -7.75 9.28 8.13
C ALA A 38 -6.21 9.36 8.06
N ILE A 39 -5.54 9.26 9.21
CA ILE A 39 -4.07 9.20 9.26
C ILE A 39 -3.56 7.98 8.49
N GLN A 40 -4.19 6.80 8.67
CA GLN A 40 -3.82 5.58 7.93
C GLN A 40 -4.00 5.75 6.42
N MET A 41 -5.07 6.40 5.96
CA MET A 41 -5.29 6.66 4.53
C MET A 41 -4.28 7.65 3.95
N MET A 42 -3.83 8.63 4.74
CA MET A 42 -2.80 9.58 4.32
C MET A 42 -1.38 8.98 4.37
N TRP A 43 -1.15 8.02 5.26
CA TRP A 43 0.16 7.40 5.45
C TRP A 43 0.69 6.77 4.17
N ILE A 44 -0.12 5.93 3.52
CA ILE A 44 0.27 5.18 2.32
C ILE A 44 0.70 6.11 1.17
N PRO A 45 -0.11 7.06 0.66
CA PRO A 45 0.30 7.89 -0.48
C PRO A 45 1.51 8.78 -0.15
N ILE A 46 1.65 9.28 1.09
CA ILE A 46 2.80 10.10 1.47
C ILE A 46 4.08 9.26 1.47
N THR A 47 4.04 8.08 2.08
CA THR A 47 5.22 7.25 2.28
C THR A 47 5.55 6.40 1.04
N ALA A 48 4.58 5.71 0.45
CA ALA A 48 4.77 4.90 -0.75
C ALA A 48 5.10 5.77 -1.97
N ALA A 49 4.20 6.68 -2.36
CA ALA A 49 4.38 7.45 -3.60
C ALA A 49 5.41 8.58 -3.45
N GLY A 50 5.54 9.16 -2.25
CA GLY A 50 6.50 10.24 -1.99
C GLY A 50 7.89 9.72 -1.68
N ILE A 51 8.03 9.03 -0.54
CA ILE A 51 9.34 8.68 0.04
C ILE A 51 9.93 7.46 -0.68
N ILE A 52 9.17 6.39 -0.80
CA ILE A 52 9.67 5.07 -1.19
C ILE A 52 9.85 4.97 -2.69
N ASN A 53 8.94 5.54 -3.47
CA ASN A 53 9.16 5.67 -4.90
C ASN A 53 10.44 6.48 -5.20
N GLY A 54 10.59 7.65 -4.56
CA GLY A 54 11.79 8.48 -4.73
C GLY A 54 13.09 7.77 -4.30
N LEU A 55 13.10 7.19 -3.10
CA LEU A 55 14.27 6.47 -2.58
C LEU A 55 14.54 5.18 -3.34
N GLY A 56 13.50 4.45 -3.73
CA GLY A 56 13.58 3.18 -4.46
C GLY A 56 14.16 3.37 -5.85
N HIS A 57 14.07 4.55 -6.47
CA HIS A 57 14.78 4.86 -7.72
C HIS A 57 16.16 5.49 -7.49
N TRP A 58 16.48 5.94 -6.28
CA TRP A 58 17.76 6.59 -5.96
C TRP A 58 18.78 5.62 -5.35
N TRP A 59 18.36 4.73 -4.44
CA TRP A 59 19.25 3.85 -3.70
C TRP A 59 18.54 2.63 -3.12
N GLY A 60 19.18 1.46 -3.27
CA GLY A 60 18.70 0.20 -2.73
C GLY A 60 19.41 -0.99 -3.39
N TYR A 61 18.87 -2.19 -3.17
CA TYR A 61 19.35 -3.42 -3.79
C TYR A 61 18.35 -3.94 -4.83
N ARG A 62 18.84 -4.77 -5.77
CA ARG A 62 18.02 -5.34 -6.84
C ARG A 62 18.08 -6.85 -6.84
N ASN A 63 16.91 -7.47 -6.91
CA ASN A 63 16.74 -8.90 -7.11
C ASN A 63 16.54 -9.23 -8.59
N TYR A 64 15.86 -8.35 -9.34
CA TYR A 64 15.48 -8.55 -10.73
C TYR A 64 16.06 -7.48 -11.64
N ASP A 65 16.54 -7.93 -12.80
CA ASP A 65 17.01 -7.05 -13.86
C ASP A 65 15.82 -6.51 -14.64
N CYS A 66 15.71 -5.18 -14.67
CA CYS A 66 14.58 -4.43 -15.19
C CYS A 66 15.14 -3.13 -15.78
N ASN A 67 14.57 -2.63 -16.87
CA ASN A 67 14.99 -1.37 -17.47
C ASN A 67 14.72 -0.16 -16.55
N ASP A 68 13.83 -0.31 -15.57
CA ASP A 68 13.58 0.69 -14.55
C ASP A 68 14.69 0.70 -13.48
N ALA A 69 14.97 1.87 -12.92
CA ALA A 69 15.92 2.07 -11.82
C ALA A 69 15.37 1.63 -10.46
N ALA A 70 14.24 0.92 -10.42
CA ALA A 70 13.59 0.46 -9.21
C ALA A 70 14.52 -0.46 -8.39
N THR A 71 14.64 -0.16 -7.11
CA THR A 71 15.42 -0.87 -6.10
C THR A 71 14.61 -1.07 -4.83
N ASN A 72 14.89 -2.16 -4.12
CA ASN A 72 14.31 -2.45 -2.82
C ASN A 72 15.06 -1.69 -1.73
N ILE A 73 14.32 -1.10 -0.80
CA ILE A 73 14.90 -0.29 0.29
C ILE A 73 15.12 -1.15 1.53
N PHE A 74 14.19 -2.08 1.82
CA PHE A 74 14.26 -2.96 2.98
C PHE A 74 13.90 -4.39 2.59
N PRO A 75 14.43 -5.44 3.25
CA PRO A 75 14.12 -6.82 2.90
C PRO A 75 12.67 -7.24 3.18
N TRP A 76 11.91 -6.48 3.97
CA TRP A 76 10.53 -6.78 4.33
C TRP A 76 9.59 -5.63 3.97
N GLY A 77 8.42 -5.96 3.43
CA GLY A 77 7.38 -5.00 3.06
C GLY A 77 6.25 -4.92 4.08
N ILE A 78 6.45 -4.19 5.17
CA ILE A 78 5.53 -4.20 6.33
C ILE A 78 4.93 -2.81 6.61
N LEU A 79 5.73 -1.75 6.51
CA LEU A 79 5.37 -0.40 6.95
C LEU A 79 4.45 0.33 5.98
N ILE A 80 4.48 -0.04 4.70
CA ILE A 80 3.68 0.59 3.64
C ILE A 80 3.04 -0.44 2.71
N GLY A 81 2.85 -1.66 3.21
CA GLY A 81 2.10 -2.69 2.50
C GLY A 81 2.83 -3.33 1.32
N GLY A 82 4.17 -3.30 1.28
CA GLY A 82 4.94 -4.02 0.27
C GLY A 82 5.76 -3.13 -0.66
N GLU A 83 5.44 -1.84 -0.73
CA GLU A 83 6.11 -0.88 -1.62
C GLU A 83 7.61 -0.72 -1.31
N GLU A 84 8.08 -1.12 -0.12
CA GLU A 84 9.52 -1.17 0.21
C GLU A 84 10.31 -2.14 -0.68
N LEU A 85 9.61 -3.10 -1.28
CA LEU A 85 10.12 -4.10 -2.23
C LEU A 85 9.85 -3.67 -3.68
N HIS A 86 10.21 -2.43 -4.00
CA HIS A 86 9.90 -1.76 -5.27
C HIS A 86 10.46 -2.44 -6.53
N ASN A 87 11.53 -3.22 -6.42
CA ASN A 87 12.10 -3.99 -7.53
C ASN A 87 11.44 -5.36 -7.73
N ASN A 88 10.56 -5.78 -6.82
CA ASN A 88 9.92 -7.10 -6.87
C ASN A 88 8.53 -7.09 -7.53
N HIS A 89 8.02 -5.92 -7.94
CA HIS A 89 6.73 -5.77 -8.62
C HIS A 89 6.90 -5.14 -10.00
#